data_AF-A0AAV8XPL0-F1
#
_entry.id   AF-A0AAV8XPL0-F1
#
_cell.length_a   1.000
_cell.length_b   1.000
_cell.length_c   1.000
_cell.angle_alpha   90.00
_cell.angle_beta   90.00
_cell.angle_gamma   90.00
#
_symmetry.space_group_name_H-M   'P 1'
#
loop_
_entity.id
_entity.type
_entity.pdbx_description
1 polymer ?
#
loop_
_entity_poly.entity_id
_entity_poly.type
_entity_poly.pdbx_seq_one_letter_code
_entity_poly.pdbx_strand_id
1 'polypeptide(L)'
;MSRHLSEAQRARAISKLEENWSLSEVAAEINVSKSCIFYIKKRWQEEQRLQRPIRQGIGKVSTENEDNALVEFISHNPFETAVKAREETVFPGSLRTTQRRLKQCGFKNCVAAHKVFLTEEHKQRRVQFANEFLQENEFWNNVVFSDEKTFQSSKNGRLQNYTLCTTNSGRFSVNVWAWISVHGPGVCRQIDGRLTSAHYTNILQNVMLPSVSQVFPENFVFQHDNSPVLTGRLVREWINNHNINVLPWPAKSPDLNPIENGWGFLAGKPRPTLGKY
;
A
#
# COMPACT_ATOMS: atom_id res chain seq x y z
N MET A 1 27.66 -2.33 -33.64
CA MET A 1 27.50 -1.78 -32.28
C MET A 1 28.35 -0.52 -32.13
N SER A 2 27.74 0.64 -31.86
CA SER A 2 28.47 1.90 -31.65
C SER A 2 29.05 1.94 -30.24
N ARG A 3 30.35 1.62 -30.09
CA ARG A 3 31.07 1.76 -28.81
C ARG A 3 31.47 3.22 -28.63
N HIS A 4 30.90 3.90 -27.63
CA HIS A 4 31.34 5.25 -27.27
C HIS A 4 32.68 5.17 -26.54
N LEU A 5 33.72 5.82 -27.08
CA LEU A 5 35.03 5.93 -26.43
C LEU A 5 34.93 6.76 -25.15
N SER A 6 35.58 6.31 -24.08
CA SER A 6 35.75 7.09 -22.84
C SER A 6 36.68 8.30 -23.07
N GLU A 7 36.66 9.26 -22.14
CA GLU A 7 37.53 10.43 -22.19
C GLU A 7 39.01 10.05 -22.14
N ALA A 8 39.38 9.11 -21.27
CA ALA A 8 40.75 8.57 -21.17
C ALA A 8 41.22 7.94 -22.49
N GLN A 9 40.35 7.21 -23.20
CA GLN A 9 40.70 6.64 -24.50
C GLN A 9 40.90 7.71 -25.58
N ARG A 10 40.16 8.82 -25.51
CA ARG A 10 40.34 9.95 -26.44
C ARG A 10 41.63 10.72 -26.13
N ALA A 11 41.94 10.94 -24.86
CA ALA A 11 43.21 11.55 -24.44
C ALA A 11 44.41 10.71 -24.89
N ARG A 12 44.35 9.39 -24.68
CA ARG A 12 45.37 8.44 -25.17
C ARG A 12 45.51 8.47 -26.69
N ALA A 13 44.40 8.58 -27.43
CA ALA A 13 44.46 8.73 -28.88
C ALA A 13 45.20 10.00 -29.30
N ILE A 14 44.94 11.13 -28.63
CA ILE A 14 45.56 12.42 -28.97
C ILE A 14 47.05 12.43 -28.62
N SER A 15 47.43 11.97 -27.42
CA SER A 15 48.83 11.87 -27.01
C SER A 15 49.65 11.05 -28.01
N LYS A 16 49.10 9.94 -28.52
CA LYS A 16 49.80 9.13 -29.53
C LYS A 16 49.90 9.80 -30.90
N LEU A 17 48.89 10.60 -31.28
CA LEU A 17 48.97 11.40 -32.49
C LEU A 17 49.99 12.54 -32.37
N GLU A 18 50.24 13.06 -31.16
CA GLU A 18 51.28 14.05 -30.88
C GLU A 18 52.69 13.41 -30.91
N GLU A 19 52.79 12.11 -30.57
CA GLU A 19 54.00 11.29 -30.74
C GLU A 19 54.24 10.82 -32.20
N ASN A 20 53.59 11.46 -33.18
CA ASN A 20 53.69 11.17 -34.62
C ASN A 20 53.19 9.78 -35.08
N TRP A 21 52.36 9.09 -34.30
CA TRP A 21 51.72 7.86 -34.78
C TRP A 21 50.72 8.14 -35.90
N SER A 22 50.58 7.22 -36.84
CA SER A 22 49.58 7.31 -37.90
C SER A 22 48.16 7.05 -37.38
N LEU A 23 47.15 7.61 -38.06
CA LEU A 23 45.74 7.40 -37.72
C LEU A 23 45.34 5.90 -37.70
N SER A 24 45.99 5.08 -38.53
CA SER A 24 45.71 3.63 -38.61
C SER A 24 46.28 2.87 -37.42
N GLU A 25 47.48 3.22 -36.96
CA GLU A 25 48.13 2.58 -35.80
C GLU A 25 47.37 2.87 -34.51
N VAL A 26 46.99 4.14 -34.29
CA VAL A 26 46.19 4.54 -33.13
C VAL A 26 44.81 3.87 -33.16
N ALA A 27 44.21 3.73 -34.34
CA ALA A 27 42.93 3.06 -34.51
C ALA A 27 43.01 1.56 -34.18
N ALA A 28 44.06 0.87 -34.62
CA ALA A 28 44.31 -0.53 -34.32
C ALA A 28 44.54 -0.77 -32.82
N GLU A 29 45.32 0.09 -32.16
CA GLU A 29 45.61 -0.04 -30.72
C GLU A 29 44.38 0.19 -29.84
N ILE A 30 43.57 1.20 -30.16
CA ILE A 30 42.35 1.53 -29.40
C ILE A 30 41.17 0.64 -29.82
N ASN A 31 41.35 -0.16 -30.87
CA ASN A 31 40.35 -1.04 -31.48
C ASN A 31 39.09 -0.29 -31.91
N VAL A 32 39.28 0.77 -32.71
CA VAL A 32 38.22 1.59 -33.32
C VAL A 32 38.50 1.85 -34.79
N SER A 33 37.53 2.41 -35.52
CA SER A 33 37.75 2.75 -36.93
C SER A 33 38.71 3.95 -37.09
N LYS A 34 39.49 3.96 -38.17
CA LYS A 34 40.35 5.09 -38.57
C LYS A 34 39.57 6.41 -38.63
N SER A 35 38.33 6.39 -39.13
CA SER A 35 37.45 7.56 -39.17
C SER A 35 37.12 8.10 -37.78
N CYS A 36 37.00 7.22 -36.77
CA CYS A 36 36.77 7.65 -35.39
C CYS A 36 37.95 8.48 -34.85
N ILE A 37 39.17 8.00 -35.06
CA ILE A 37 40.40 8.72 -34.68
C ILE A 37 40.54 10.02 -35.47
N PHE A 38 40.21 10.01 -36.77
CA PHE A 38 40.18 11.23 -37.59
C PHE A 38 39.27 12.31 -37.00
N TYR A 39 38.02 11.98 -36.64
CA TYR A 39 37.10 12.95 -36.03
C TYR A 39 37.50 13.37 -34.61
N ILE A 40 38.26 12.54 -33.87
CA ILE A 40 38.84 12.94 -32.58
C ILE A 40 39.96 13.96 -32.80
N LYS A 41 40.89 13.68 -33.72
CA LYS A 41 41.97 14.60 -34.10
C LYS A 41 41.42 15.94 -34.57
N LYS A 42 40.44 15.90 -35.49
CA LYS A 42 39.79 17.10 -36.02
C LYS A 42 39.18 17.95 -34.90
N ARG A 43 38.43 17.34 -33.99
CA ARG A 43 37.83 18.06 -32.85
C ARG A 43 38.88 18.66 -31.91
N TRP A 44 39.97 17.93 -31.64
CA TRP A 44 41.05 18.45 -30.82
C TRP A 44 41.70 19.69 -31.44
N GLN A 45 41.98 19.65 -32.75
CA GLN A 45 42.58 20.77 -33.47
C GLN A 45 41.66 22.00 -33.56
N GLU A 46 40.36 21.80 -33.79
CA GLU A 46 39.39 22.89 -33.98
C GLU A 46 38.85 23.47 -32.66
N GLU A 47 38.58 22.62 -31.66
CA GLU A 47 37.85 23.00 -30.44
C GLU A 47 38.64 22.82 -29.14
N GLN A 48 39.82 22.17 -29.17
CA GLN A 48 40.62 21.81 -27.98
C GLN A 48 39.82 21.05 -26.91
N ARG A 49 38.88 20.19 -27.35
CA ARG A 49 37.96 19.44 -26.49
C ARG A 49 38.02 17.94 -26.72
N LEU A 50 38.17 17.18 -25.62
CA LEU A 50 38.09 15.72 -25.62
C LEU A 50 36.65 15.20 -25.61
N GLN A 51 35.75 15.98 -25.00
CA GLN A 51 34.35 15.61 -24.86
C GLN A 51 33.56 15.92 -26.15
N ARG A 52 32.54 15.11 -26.44
CA ARG A 52 31.56 15.48 -27.46
C ARG A 52 30.67 16.56 -26.86
N PRO A 53 30.29 17.60 -27.61
CA PRO A 53 29.27 18.52 -27.14
C PRO A 53 28.01 17.72 -26.79
N ILE A 54 27.40 18.06 -25.66
CA ILE A 54 26.08 17.54 -25.31
C ILE A 54 25.16 17.99 -26.44
N ARG A 55 24.62 17.03 -27.20
CA ARG A 55 23.60 17.35 -28.19
C ARG A 55 22.43 17.95 -27.42
N GLN A 56 22.12 19.20 -27.70
CA GLN A 56 20.87 19.78 -27.23
C GLN A 56 19.75 18.93 -27.82
N GLY A 57 18.97 18.29 -26.94
CA GLY A 57 17.84 17.50 -27.36
C GLY A 57 16.80 18.37 -28.07
N ILE A 58 15.85 17.72 -28.75
CA ILE A 58 14.64 18.40 -29.20
C ILE A 58 14.00 19.06 -27.98
N GLY A 59 13.65 20.35 -28.11
CA GLY A 59 13.01 21.13 -27.07
C GLY A 59 11.72 20.48 -26.53
N LYS A 60 11.27 20.94 -25.38
CA LYS A 60 9.99 20.50 -24.81
C LYS A 60 8.85 20.87 -25.78
N VAL A 61 7.90 19.96 -25.99
CA VAL A 61 6.66 20.23 -26.75
C VAL A 61 5.76 21.23 -26.02
N SER A 62 5.88 21.28 -24.69
CA SER A 62 5.11 22.17 -23.81
C SER A 62 5.96 23.30 -23.25
N THR A 63 5.31 24.43 -23.04
CA THR A 63 5.81 25.60 -22.31
C THR A 63 5.62 25.42 -20.80
N GLU A 64 6.27 26.29 -20.01
CA GLU A 64 6.12 26.29 -18.56
C GLU A 64 4.69 26.66 -18.11
N ASN A 65 4.03 27.59 -18.81
CA ASN A 65 2.65 27.96 -18.52
C ASN A 65 1.68 26.79 -18.74
N GLU A 66 1.88 25.99 -19.80
CA GLU A 66 1.06 24.81 -20.08
C GLU A 66 1.32 23.69 -19.05
N ASP A 67 2.58 23.51 -18.64
CA ASP A 67 2.94 22.57 -17.57
C ASP A 67 2.31 23.01 -16.22
N ASN A 68 2.26 24.32 -15.93
CA ASN A 68 1.64 24.88 -14.73
C ASN A 68 0.11 24.74 -14.74
N ALA A 69 -0.55 24.98 -15.88
CA ALA A 69 -1.99 24.79 -16.02
C ALA A 69 -2.40 23.33 -15.72
N LEU A 70 -1.61 22.35 -16.18
CA LEU A 70 -1.80 20.93 -15.86
C LEU A 70 -1.73 20.66 -14.35
N VAL A 71 -0.72 21.23 -13.70
CA VAL A 71 -0.50 21.07 -12.26
C VAL A 71 -1.63 21.71 -11.45
N GLU A 72 -2.04 22.92 -11.84
CA GLU A 72 -3.12 23.65 -11.19
C GLU A 72 -4.46 22.89 -11.30
N PHE A 73 -4.79 22.38 -12.49
CA PHE A 73 -6.01 21.60 -12.71
C PHE A 73 -6.05 20.35 -11.81
N ILE A 74 -4.98 19.56 -11.78
CA ILE A 74 -4.91 18.34 -10.96
C ILE A 74 -4.87 18.66 -9.46
N SER A 75 -4.26 19.78 -9.06
CA SER A 75 -4.23 20.20 -7.64
C SER A 75 -5.63 20.52 -7.12
N HIS A 76 -6.46 21.18 -7.93
CA HIS A 76 -7.86 21.44 -7.60
C HIS A 76 -8.76 20.19 -7.75
N ASN A 77 -8.37 19.24 -8.61
CA ASN A 77 -9.15 18.05 -8.93
C ASN A 77 -8.31 16.77 -8.78
N PRO A 78 -7.93 16.38 -7.54
CA PRO A 78 -6.96 15.30 -7.31
C PRO A 78 -7.45 13.90 -7.74
N PHE A 79 -8.75 13.73 -7.94
CA PHE A 79 -9.37 12.47 -8.38
C PHE A 79 -9.56 12.39 -9.89
N GLU A 80 -9.24 13.45 -10.64
CA GLU A 80 -9.39 13.46 -12.08
C GLU A 80 -8.25 12.77 -12.81
N THR A 81 -8.53 12.36 -14.05
CA THR A 81 -7.56 11.63 -14.86
C THR A 81 -6.61 12.56 -15.60
N ALA A 82 -5.41 12.07 -15.91
CA ALA A 82 -4.47 12.78 -16.79
C ALA A 82 -5.01 13.00 -18.22
N VAL A 83 -6.02 12.22 -18.64
CA VAL A 83 -6.72 12.44 -19.92
C VAL A 83 -7.54 13.71 -19.83
N LYS A 84 -8.39 13.81 -18.80
CA LYS A 84 -9.24 14.98 -18.59
C LYS A 84 -8.42 16.24 -18.35
N ALA A 85 -7.36 16.15 -17.54
CA ALA A 85 -6.45 17.27 -17.35
C ALA A 85 -5.85 17.77 -18.67
N ARG A 86 -5.45 16.86 -19.56
CA ARG A 86 -4.95 17.23 -20.89
C ARG A 86 -6.00 17.91 -21.76
N GLU A 87 -7.24 17.42 -21.73
CA GLU A 87 -8.35 17.95 -22.54
C GLU A 87 -8.76 19.34 -22.05
N GLU A 88 -8.96 19.50 -20.74
CA GLU A 88 -9.39 20.76 -20.12
C GLU A 88 -8.32 21.85 -20.21
N THR A 89 -7.04 21.51 -20.05
CA THR A 89 -5.95 22.49 -20.20
C THR A 89 -5.45 22.63 -21.64
N VAL A 90 -6.08 21.94 -22.60
CA VAL A 90 -5.70 21.92 -24.02
C VAL A 90 -4.20 21.67 -24.22
N PHE A 91 -3.65 20.70 -23.50
CA PHE A 91 -2.20 20.49 -23.46
C PHE A 91 -1.66 19.94 -24.80
N PRO A 92 -0.60 20.54 -25.38
CA PRO A 92 -0.14 20.23 -26.75
C PRO A 92 0.53 18.85 -26.87
N GLY A 93 0.97 18.26 -25.77
CA GLY A 93 1.62 16.95 -25.77
C GLY A 93 0.66 15.77 -25.75
N SER A 94 1.19 14.58 -26.04
CA SER A 94 0.47 13.31 -25.84
C SER A 94 0.14 13.06 -24.36
N LEU A 95 -0.81 12.15 -24.08
CA LEU A 95 -1.11 11.69 -22.72
C LEU A 95 0.15 11.24 -21.95
N ARG A 96 1.07 10.56 -22.63
CA ARG A 96 2.34 10.12 -22.03
C ARG A 96 3.22 11.30 -21.62
N THR A 97 3.19 12.38 -22.39
CA THR A 97 3.87 13.64 -22.05
C THR A 97 3.22 14.27 -20.82
N THR A 98 1.88 14.36 -20.78
CA THR A 98 1.10 14.86 -19.63
C THR A 98 1.45 14.11 -18.34
N GLN A 99 1.38 12.78 -18.36
CA GLN A 99 1.73 11.95 -17.20
C GLN A 99 3.18 12.15 -16.75
N ARG A 100 4.12 12.30 -17.71
CA ARG A 100 5.52 12.59 -17.39
C ARG A 100 5.67 13.94 -16.71
N ARG A 101 4.94 14.97 -17.13
CA ARG A 101 4.96 16.31 -16.50
C ARG A 101 4.43 16.26 -15.08
N LEU A 102 3.24 15.69 -14.89
CA LEU A 102 2.66 15.52 -13.56
C LEU A 102 3.62 14.76 -12.63
N LYS A 103 4.26 13.69 -13.12
CA LYS A 103 5.27 12.95 -12.34
C LYS A 103 6.51 13.78 -12.01
N GLN A 104 6.99 14.62 -12.92
CA GLN A 104 8.11 15.54 -12.66
C GLN A 104 7.78 16.57 -11.56
N CYS A 105 6.51 16.95 -11.46
CA CYS A 105 5.99 17.83 -10.41
C CYS A 105 5.61 17.08 -9.11
N GLY A 106 5.94 15.79 -9.00
CA GLY A 106 5.74 15.00 -7.78
C GLY A 106 4.38 14.28 -7.68
N PHE A 107 3.47 14.46 -8.63
CA PHE A 107 2.19 13.76 -8.63
C PHE A 107 2.39 12.26 -8.90
N LYS A 108 1.62 11.45 -8.18
CA LYS A 108 1.60 9.99 -8.32
C LYS A 108 0.18 9.54 -8.57
N ASN A 109 0.03 8.59 -9.49
CA ASN A 109 -1.23 7.86 -9.58
C ASN A 109 -1.30 6.89 -8.40
N CYS A 110 -2.33 7.05 -7.58
CA CYS A 110 -2.60 6.18 -6.44
C CYS A 110 -3.97 5.55 -6.65
N VAL A 111 -4.08 4.27 -6.31
CA VAL A 111 -5.39 3.62 -6.20
C VAL A 111 -6.05 4.15 -4.93
N ALA A 112 -7.23 4.73 -5.05
CA ALA A 112 -7.99 5.19 -3.88
C ALA A 112 -8.22 4.00 -2.93
N ALA A 113 -7.93 4.21 -1.64
CA ALA A 113 -8.18 3.19 -0.64
C ALA A 113 -9.68 2.85 -0.62
N HIS A 114 -10.00 1.55 -0.61
CA HIS A 114 -11.38 1.10 -0.43
C HIS A 114 -11.86 1.52 0.96
N LYS A 115 -12.82 2.43 1.02
CA LYS A 115 -13.40 2.94 2.27
C LYS A 115 -14.85 2.50 2.38
N VAL A 116 -15.26 2.14 3.59
CA VAL A 116 -16.67 1.84 3.88
C VAL A 116 -17.47 3.14 3.76
N PHE A 117 -18.60 3.10 3.05
CA PHE A 117 -19.50 4.25 2.98
C PHE A 117 -20.16 4.51 4.34
N LEU A 118 -19.99 5.74 4.84
CA LEU A 118 -20.55 6.22 6.11
C LEU A 118 -21.63 7.29 5.82
N THR A 119 -22.80 7.11 6.42
CA THR A 119 -23.84 8.15 6.48
C THR A 119 -23.40 9.23 7.47
N GLU A 120 -24.03 10.40 7.45
CA GLU A 120 -23.74 11.46 8.43
C GLU A 120 -23.98 10.99 9.87
N GLU A 121 -25.01 10.20 10.09
CA GLU A 121 -25.30 9.59 11.39
C GLU A 121 -24.17 8.65 11.87
N HIS A 122 -23.59 7.84 10.98
CA HIS A 122 -22.43 7.01 11.33
C HIS A 122 -21.22 7.87 11.71
N LYS A 123 -20.97 8.97 10.98
CA LYS A 123 -19.86 9.88 11.28
C LYS A 123 -20.04 10.53 12.65
N GLN A 124 -21.23 11.04 12.94
CA GLN A 124 -21.55 11.65 14.23
C GLN A 124 -21.34 10.68 15.39
N ARG A 125 -21.90 9.46 15.31
CA ARG A 125 -21.71 8.44 16.35
C ARG A 125 -20.25 8.06 16.56
N ARG A 126 -19.48 7.95 15.48
CA ARG A 126 -18.04 7.64 15.57
C ARG A 126 -17.23 8.76 16.21
N VAL A 127 -17.53 10.02 15.88
CA VAL A 127 -16.88 11.18 16.50
C VAL A 127 -17.25 11.29 17.97
N GLN A 128 -18.53 11.06 18.31
CA GLN A 128 -18.99 11.03 19.69
C GLN A 128 -18.23 9.96 20.49
N PHE A 129 -18.18 8.73 19.99
CA PHE A 129 -17.43 7.64 20.62
C PHE A 129 -15.95 7.98 20.80
N ALA A 130 -15.31 8.51 19.75
CA ALA A 130 -13.90 8.89 19.81
C ALA A 130 -13.64 9.97 20.87
N ASN A 131 -14.52 10.97 20.98
CA ASN A 131 -14.40 12.04 21.96
C ASN A 131 -14.64 11.54 23.40
N GLU A 132 -15.59 10.62 23.59
CA GLU A 132 -15.94 10.04 24.89
C GLU A 132 -14.76 9.26 25.49
N PHE A 133 -14.06 8.46 24.67
CA PHE A 133 -12.98 7.59 25.15
C PHE A 133 -11.57 8.12 24.84
N LEU A 134 -11.42 9.38 24.40
CA LEU A 134 -10.13 9.94 23.99
C LEU A 134 -9.10 10.01 25.12
N GLN A 135 -9.57 10.25 26.35
CA GLN A 135 -8.72 10.45 27.53
C GLN A 135 -8.76 9.26 28.51
N GLU A 136 -9.54 8.22 28.20
CA GLU A 136 -9.81 7.08 29.08
C GLU A 136 -8.73 6.00 28.96
N ASN A 137 -7.47 6.35 29.20
CA ASN A 137 -6.35 5.41 29.00
C ASN A 137 -6.42 4.16 29.90
N GLU A 138 -6.85 4.33 31.16
CA GLU A 138 -6.97 3.20 32.09
C GLU A 138 -8.13 2.28 31.74
N PHE A 139 -9.22 2.83 31.19
CA PHE A 139 -10.36 2.06 30.72
C PHE A 139 -9.94 1.00 29.70
N TRP A 140 -9.11 1.38 28.72
CA TRP A 140 -8.64 0.50 27.65
C TRP A 140 -7.82 -0.69 28.14
N ASN A 141 -7.23 -0.62 29.34
CA ASN A 141 -6.49 -1.76 29.92
C ASN A 141 -7.41 -2.95 30.22
N ASN A 142 -8.70 -2.69 30.47
CA ASN A 142 -9.69 -3.71 30.80
C ASN A 142 -10.62 -4.06 29.63
N VAL A 143 -10.34 -3.55 28.42
CA VAL A 143 -11.16 -3.82 27.23
C VAL A 143 -10.64 -5.04 26.49
N VAL A 144 -11.55 -5.96 26.21
CA VAL A 144 -11.33 -7.16 25.40
C VAL A 144 -11.99 -6.96 24.05
N PHE A 145 -11.18 -6.86 23.00
CA PHE A 145 -11.65 -6.75 21.62
C PHE A 145 -11.82 -8.13 21.01
N SER A 146 -12.93 -8.37 20.32
CA SER A 146 -13.17 -9.60 19.59
C SER A 146 -13.63 -9.33 18.17
N ASP A 147 -13.40 -10.30 17.29
CA ASP A 147 -13.82 -10.22 15.89
C ASP A 147 -13.76 -11.59 15.22
N GLU A 148 -14.51 -11.72 14.12
CA GLU A 148 -14.46 -12.85 13.23
C GLU A 148 -13.72 -12.54 11.93
N LYS A 149 -12.89 -13.48 11.45
CA LYS A 149 -12.27 -13.38 10.13
C LYS A 149 -12.42 -14.66 9.32
N THR A 150 -12.73 -14.48 8.04
CA THR A 150 -12.63 -15.54 7.04
C THR A 150 -11.29 -15.42 6.30
N PHE A 151 -10.44 -16.43 6.47
CA PHE A 151 -9.26 -16.63 5.63
C PHE A 151 -9.63 -17.47 4.41
N GLN A 152 -9.22 -17.04 3.22
CA GLN A 152 -9.49 -17.76 1.98
C GLN A 152 -8.18 -18.06 1.25
N SER A 153 -8.08 -19.26 0.67
CA SER A 153 -6.99 -19.62 -0.22
C SER A 153 -6.96 -18.70 -1.44
N SER A 154 -5.77 -18.30 -1.90
CA SER A 154 -5.61 -17.48 -3.12
C SER A 154 -6.16 -18.20 -4.36
N LYS A 155 -6.36 -17.45 -5.47
CA LYS A 155 -6.81 -18.02 -6.76
C LYS A 155 -5.90 -19.18 -7.27
N ASN A 156 -4.65 -19.23 -6.82
CA ASN A 156 -3.66 -20.27 -7.18
C ASN A 156 -3.30 -21.18 -5.98
N GLY A 157 -4.02 -21.08 -4.86
CA GLY A 157 -3.65 -21.66 -3.58
C GLY A 157 -3.96 -23.15 -3.48
N ARG A 158 -3.10 -24.01 -4.06
CA ARG A 158 -2.99 -25.41 -3.62
C ARG A 158 -2.31 -25.41 -2.25
N LEU A 159 -3.02 -25.80 -1.19
CA LEU A 159 -2.36 -26.33 0.00
C LEU A 159 -1.89 -27.76 -0.33
N GLN A 160 -0.58 -28.00 -0.26
CA GLN A 160 -0.09 -29.36 0.01
C GLN A 160 -0.34 -29.64 1.50
N ASN A 161 -1.00 -30.76 1.78
CA ASN A 161 -0.98 -31.48 3.07
C ASN A 161 -1.96 -31.09 4.20
N TYR A 162 -3.14 -30.51 3.93
CA TYR A 162 -4.23 -30.56 4.92
C TYR A 162 -5.58 -30.81 4.24
N THR A 163 -6.20 -31.94 4.56
CA THR A 163 -7.46 -32.43 4.00
C THR A 163 -8.63 -31.64 4.60
N LEU A 164 -9.03 -30.53 3.99
CA LEU A 164 -10.30 -29.86 4.31
C LEU A 164 -11.03 -29.45 3.03
N CYS A 165 -12.25 -29.99 2.89
CA CYS A 165 -13.28 -29.79 1.87
C CYS A 165 -12.86 -29.06 0.59
N THR A 166 -12.58 -29.84 -0.45
CA THR A 166 -12.53 -29.37 -1.83
C THR A 166 -13.91 -28.95 -2.29
N THR A 167 -14.17 -27.64 -2.37
CA THR A 167 -15.13 -27.14 -3.35
C THR A 167 -14.64 -27.54 -4.76
N ASN A 168 -15.52 -27.62 -5.77
CA ASN A 168 -15.12 -27.91 -7.16
C ASN A 168 -14.04 -26.95 -7.71
N SER A 169 -13.79 -25.82 -7.02
CA SER A 169 -12.75 -24.84 -7.35
C SER A 169 -11.38 -25.11 -6.73
N GLY A 170 -11.25 -26.09 -5.82
CA GLY A 170 -10.02 -26.35 -5.04
C GLY A 170 -9.72 -25.30 -3.95
N ARG A 171 -10.65 -24.35 -3.73
CA ARG A 171 -10.51 -23.31 -2.70
C ARG A 171 -11.12 -23.77 -1.39
N PHE A 172 -10.47 -23.38 -0.30
CA PHE A 172 -10.99 -23.54 1.06
C PHE A 172 -11.03 -22.18 1.77
N SER A 173 -11.97 -22.07 2.70
CA SER A 173 -12.12 -20.92 3.57
C SER A 173 -12.19 -21.39 5.01
N VAL A 174 -11.45 -20.73 5.89
CA VAL A 174 -11.48 -20.97 7.33
C VAL A 174 -12.05 -19.73 7.99
N ASN A 175 -13.18 -19.90 8.68
CA ASN A 175 -13.72 -18.87 9.55
C ASN A 175 -13.08 -19.03 10.92
N VAL A 176 -12.66 -17.94 11.53
CA VAL A 176 -12.11 -17.92 12.88
C VAL A 176 -12.77 -16.83 13.70
N TRP A 177 -12.90 -17.07 14.99
CA TRP A 177 -13.20 -16.07 16.01
C TRP A 177 -11.97 -15.94 16.92
N ALA A 178 -11.62 -14.72 17.30
CA ALA A 178 -10.59 -14.51 18.32
C ALA A 178 -10.86 -13.25 19.13
N TRP A 179 -10.11 -13.11 20.22
CA TRP A 179 -10.07 -11.89 21.01
C TRP A 179 -8.64 -11.46 21.32
N ILE A 180 -8.45 -10.18 21.58
CA ILE A 180 -7.18 -9.56 22.00
C ILE A 180 -7.43 -8.53 23.10
N SER A 181 -6.40 -8.23 23.89
CA SER A 181 -6.40 -7.11 24.84
C SER A 181 -5.00 -6.47 24.91
N VAL A 182 -4.83 -5.51 25.83
CA VAL A 182 -3.51 -4.93 26.13
C VAL A 182 -2.48 -5.97 26.57
N HIS A 183 -2.94 -7.09 27.14
CA HIS A 183 -2.08 -8.20 27.57
C HIS A 183 -1.66 -9.13 26.43
N GLY A 184 -2.16 -8.89 25.21
CA GLY A 184 -1.82 -9.65 24.01
C GLY A 184 -2.99 -10.43 23.42
N PRO A 185 -2.71 -11.34 22.47
CA PRO A 185 -3.75 -12.15 21.84
C PRO A 185 -4.25 -13.25 22.78
N GLY A 186 -5.56 -13.43 22.79
CA GLY A 186 -6.23 -14.53 23.49
C GLY A 186 -6.43 -15.75 22.61
N VAL A 187 -7.47 -16.53 22.92
CA VAL A 187 -7.79 -17.76 22.17
C VAL A 187 -8.31 -17.42 20.77
N CYS A 188 -7.80 -18.13 19.77
CA CYS A 188 -8.30 -18.14 18.40
C CYS A 188 -8.99 -19.49 18.13
N ARG A 189 -10.28 -19.46 17.81
CA ARG A 189 -11.11 -20.64 17.57
C ARG A 189 -11.64 -20.64 16.13
N GLN A 190 -11.37 -21.72 15.42
CA GLN A 190 -12.04 -21.98 14.14
C GLN A 190 -13.56 -22.07 14.33
N ILE A 191 -14.33 -21.43 13.47
CA ILE A 191 -15.79 -21.51 13.43
C ILE A 191 -16.16 -22.55 12.36
N ASP A 192 -16.85 -23.59 12.80
CA ASP A 192 -17.30 -24.65 11.91
C ASP A 192 -18.64 -24.26 11.26
N GLY A 193 -18.62 -24.10 9.93
CA GLY A 193 -19.80 -23.72 9.15
C GLY A 193 -20.19 -22.25 9.26
N ARG A 194 -21.50 -21.98 9.18
CA ARG A 194 -22.08 -20.62 9.25
C ARG A 194 -22.23 -20.20 10.70
N LEU A 195 -21.81 -18.97 11.01
CA LEU A 195 -22.05 -18.39 12.34
C LEU A 195 -23.54 -18.05 12.49
N THR A 196 -24.15 -18.59 13.55
CA THR A 196 -25.51 -18.32 13.99
C THR A 196 -25.48 -17.78 15.41
N SER A 197 -26.55 -17.15 15.90
CA SER A 197 -26.57 -16.64 17.28
C SER A 197 -26.35 -17.74 18.31
N ALA A 198 -26.87 -18.95 18.07
CA ALA A 198 -26.66 -20.10 18.95
C ALA A 198 -25.19 -20.58 18.93
N HIS A 199 -24.55 -20.63 17.76
CA HIS A 199 -23.12 -20.93 17.67
C HIS A 199 -22.27 -19.86 18.35
N TYR A 200 -22.62 -18.58 18.19
CA TYR A 200 -21.92 -17.49 18.84
C TYR A 200 -22.06 -17.58 20.36
N THR A 201 -23.25 -17.82 20.89
CA THR A 201 -23.46 -18.08 22.33
C THR A 201 -22.62 -19.26 22.84
N ASN A 202 -22.46 -20.33 22.04
CA ASN A 202 -21.58 -21.44 22.41
C ASN A 202 -20.10 -21.02 22.47
N ILE A 203 -19.63 -20.20 21.52
CA ILE A 203 -18.29 -19.61 21.56
C ILE A 203 -18.13 -18.73 22.81
N LEU A 204 -19.13 -17.91 23.12
CA LEU A 204 -19.09 -17.05 24.30
C LEU A 204 -18.97 -17.86 25.60
N GLN A 205 -19.78 -18.91 25.74
CA GLN A 205 -19.83 -19.77 26.92
C GLN A 205 -18.56 -20.62 27.10
N ASN A 206 -18.09 -21.25 26.02
CA ASN A 206 -17.09 -22.31 26.12
C ASN A 206 -15.68 -21.84 25.75
N VAL A 207 -15.55 -20.67 25.11
CA VAL A 207 -14.27 -20.16 24.62
C VAL A 207 -14.00 -18.77 25.19
N MET A 208 -14.86 -17.79 24.92
CA MET A 208 -14.62 -16.39 25.32
C MET A 208 -14.51 -16.29 26.84
N LEU A 209 -15.59 -16.59 27.57
CA LEU A 209 -15.62 -16.34 29.01
C LEU A 209 -14.52 -17.11 29.78
N PRO A 210 -14.30 -18.42 29.56
CA PRO A 210 -13.24 -19.15 30.25
C PRO A 210 -11.83 -18.62 29.93
N SER A 211 -11.58 -18.19 28.70
CA SER A 211 -10.25 -17.68 28.32
C SER A 211 -10.01 -16.25 28.76
N VAL A 212 -11.02 -15.39 28.68
CA VAL A 212 -10.94 -14.01 29.16
C VAL A 212 -10.77 -13.98 30.67
N SER A 213 -11.50 -14.80 31.43
CA SER A 213 -11.39 -14.86 32.89
C SER A 213 -10.01 -15.32 33.41
N GLN A 214 -9.21 -15.99 32.59
CA GLN A 214 -7.81 -16.30 32.95
C GLN A 214 -6.91 -15.07 32.97
N VAL A 215 -7.24 -14.06 32.16
CA VAL A 215 -6.47 -12.81 32.04
C VAL A 215 -7.12 -11.69 32.87
N PHE A 216 -8.45 -11.67 32.91
CA PHE A 216 -9.28 -10.68 33.60
C PHE A 216 -10.22 -11.37 34.60
N PRO A 217 -9.74 -11.71 35.81
CA PRO A 217 -10.50 -12.50 36.78
C PRO A 217 -11.67 -11.75 37.42
N GLU A 218 -11.61 -10.42 37.47
CA GLU A 218 -12.63 -9.60 38.14
C GLU A 218 -13.59 -8.95 37.13
N ASN A 219 -13.11 -7.92 36.42
CA ASN A 219 -13.93 -7.10 35.54
C ASN A 219 -13.23 -6.90 34.20
N PHE A 220 -14.01 -7.01 33.12
CA PHE A 220 -13.59 -6.63 31.77
C PHE A 220 -14.75 -5.99 31.03
N VAL A 221 -14.42 -5.18 30.04
CA VAL A 221 -15.38 -4.65 29.07
C VAL A 221 -15.22 -5.40 27.77
N PHE A 222 -16.29 -6.02 27.31
CA PHE A 222 -16.28 -6.80 26.08
C PHE A 222 -16.67 -5.95 24.88
N GLN A 223 -15.85 -5.98 23.84
CA GLN A 223 -16.14 -5.39 22.55
C GLN A 223 -16.38 -6.50 21.51
N HIS A 224 -17.50 -6.38 20.80
CA HIS A 224 -17.83 -7.18 19.63
C HIS A 224 -18.65 -6.34 18.63
N ASP A 225 -18.86 -6.85 17.42
CA ASP A 225 -19.58 -6.12 16.38
C ASP A 225 -21.10 -6.03 16.62
N ASN A 226 -21.75 -5.09 15.94
CA ASN A 226 -23.21 -4.92 15.98
C ASN A 226 -23.93 -5.73 14.90
N SER A 227 -23.38 -6.84 14.42
CA SER A 227 -24.05 -7.64 13.40
C SER A 227 -25.34 -8.26 13.96
N PRO A 228 -26.33 -8.58 13.10
CA PRO A 228 -27.58 -9.21 13.54
C PRO A 228 -27.37 -10.54 14.27
N VAL A 229 -26.28 -11.26 13.97
CA VAL A 229 -25.96 -12.53 14.62
C VAL A 229 -25.51 -12.29 16.06
N LEU A 230 -24.63 -11.32 16.26
CA LEU A 230 -24.03 -10.96 17.55
C LEU A 230 -25.01 -10.17 18.44
N THR A 231 -25.99 -9.49 17.84
CA THR A 231 -27.05 -8.73 18.55
C THR A 231 -28.39 -9.47 18.60
N GLY A 232 -28.40 -10.77 18.26
CA GLY A 232 -29.56 -11.63 18.35
C GLY A 232 -30.07 -11.79 19.79
N ARG A 233 -31.34 -12.17 19.96
CA ARG A 233 -31.98 -12.35 21.28
C ARG A 233 -31.18 -13.26 22.21
N LEU A 234 -30.75 -14.42 21.70
CA LEU A 234 -29.98 -15.40 22.47
C LEU A 234 -28.65 -14.84 23.00
N VAL A 235 -27.97 -14.03 22.20
CA VAL A 235 -26.68 -13.44 22.59
C VAL A 235 -26.89 -12.36 23.65
N ARG A 236 -27.89 -11.49 23.46
CA ARG A 236 -28.26 -10.48 24.45
C ARG A 236 -28.69 -11.08 25.80
N GLU A 237 -29.54 -12.10 25.77
CA GLU A 237 -29.95 -12.84 26.98
C GLU A 237 -28.74 -13.47 27.68
N TRP A 238 -27.83 -14.08 26.91
CA TRP A 238 -26.62 -14.67 27.48
C TRP A 238 -25.70 -13.62 28.12
N ILE A 239 -25.44 -12.50 27.45
CA ILE A 239 -24.62 -11.39 27.96
C ILE A 239 -25.21 -10.84 29.27
N ASN A 240 -26.52 -10.61 29.30
CA ASN A 240 -27.22 -10.12 30.49
C ASN A 240 -27.15 -11.13 31.64
N ASN A 241 -27.38 -12.42 31.37
CA ASN A 241 -27.33 -13.46 32.40
C ASN A 241 -25.94 -13.64 33.01
N HIS A 242 -24.88 -13.27 32.30
CA HIS A 242 -23.50 -13.34 32.78
C HIS A 242 -22.96 -11.99 33.28
N ASN A 243 -23.79 -10.94 33.33
CA ASN A 243 -23.42 -9.58 33.75
C ASN A 243 -22.19 -9.02 33.00
N ILE A 244 -22.07 -9.31 31.71
CA ILE A 244 -20.94 -8.84 30.90
C ILE A 244 -21.18 -7.40 30.47
N ASN A 245 -20.26 -6.51 30.81
CA ASN A 245 -20.29 -5.13 30.34
C ASN A 245 -19.85 -5.07 28.87
N VAL A 246 -20.73 -4.60 27.99
CA VAL A 246 -20.45 -4.49 26.54
C VAL A 246 -20.16 -3.05 26.17
N LEU A 247 -19.04 -2.82 25.49
CA LEU A 247 -18.66 -1.51 24.97
C LEU A 247 -19.67 -1.04 23.91
N PRO A 248 -20.33 0.12 24.07
CA PRO A 248 -21.15 0.70 23.01
C PRO A 248 -20.32 0.96 21.76
N TRP A 249 -20.53 0.17 20.70
CA TRP A 249 -19.69 0.23 19.51
C TRP A 249 -20.36 1.00 18.36
N PRO A 250 -19.69 1.97 17.72
CA PRO A 250 -20.26 2.66 16.57
C PRO A 250 -20.27 1.77 15.33
N ALA A 251 -21.38 1.77 14.59
CA ALA A 251 -21.53 0.97 13.38
C ALA A 251 -20.45 1.27 12.31
N LYS A 252 -20.07 0.25 11.53
CA LYS A 252 -19.09 0.35 10.43
C LYS A 252 -17.74 0.92 10.89
N SER A 253 -17.20 0.39 11.99
CA SER A 253 -15.94 0.87 12.58
C SER A 253 -14.84 -0.18 12.73
N PRO A 254 -14.46 -0.88 11.63
CA PRO A 254 -13.37 -1.84 11.68
C PRO A 254 -12.01 -1.18 12.01
N ASP A 255 -11.83 0.09 11.63
CA ASP A 255 -10.62 0.86 11.90
C ASP A 255 -10.45 1.24 13.39
N LEU A 256 -11.51 1.17 14.18
CA LEU A 256 -11.45 1.37 15.63
C LEU A 256 -11.12 0.06 16.38
N ASN A 257 -11.24 -1.10 15.73
CA ASN A 257 -10.98 -2.38 16.37
C ASN A 257 -9.51 -2.82 16.15
N PRO A 258 -8.65 -2.83 17.19
CA PRO A 258 -7.23 -3.15 17.05
C PRO A 258 -6.97 -4.57 16.52
N ILE A 259 -7.92 -5.51 16.65
CA ILE A 259 -7.75 -6.88 16.16
C ILE A 259 -7.62 -6.95 14.63
N GLU A 260 -8.15 -5.96 13.90
CA GLU A 260 -8.02 -5.88 12.45
C GLU A 260 -6.56 -5.67 12.02
N ASN A 261 -5.73 -5.05 12.86
CA ASN A 261 -4.29 -4.97 12.64
C ASN A 261 -3.63 -6.36 12.77
N GLY A 262 -4.03 -7.13 13.78
CA GLY A 262 -3.56 -8.51 13.98
C GLY A 262 -3.96 -9.40 12.81
N TRP A 263 -5.18 -9.25 12.32
CA TRP A 263 -5.64 -9.89 11.09
C TRP A 263 -4.85 -9.49 9.84
N GLY A 264 -4.51 -8.20 9.71
CA GLY A 264 -3.65 -7.71 8.63
C GLY A 264 -2.29 -8.42 8.62
N PHE A 265 -1.69 -8.61 9.80
CA PHE A 265 -0.43 -9.32 9.97
C PHE A 265 -0.55 -10.80 9.57
N LEU A 266 -1.57 -11.50 10.06
CA LEU A 266 -1.80 -12.93 9.74
C LEU A 266 -2.12 -13.16 8.26
N ALA A 267 -2.77 -12.20 7.61
CA ALA A 267 -3.07 -12.28 6.17
C ALA A 267 -1.88 -11.88 5.27
N GLY A 268 -0.72 -11.52 5.84
CA GLY A 268 0.46 -11.08 5.08
C GLY A 268 0.26 -9.73 4.38
N LYS A 269 -0.67 -8.88 4.84
CA LYS A 269 -0.83 -7.53 4.30
C LYS A 269 0.30 -6.63 4.84
N PRO A 270 1.01 -5.87 3.99
CA PRO A 270 1.95 -4.87 4.47
C PRO A 270 1.19 -3.86 5.35
N ARG A 271 1.82 -3.40 6.45
CA ARG A 271 1.22 -2.41 7.36
C ARG A 271 0.70 -1.22 6.53
N PRO A 272 -0.49 -0.67 6.81
CA PRO A 272 -0.77 0.69 6.39
C PRO A 272 0.32 1.55 7.01
N THR A 273 1.26 2.02 6.22
CA THR A 273 2.18 3.07 6.65
C THR A 273 1.29 4.23 7.05
N LEU A 274 1.18 4.48 8.35
CA LEU A 274 0.66 5.74 8.88
C LEU A 274 1.45 6.82 8.15
N GLY A 275 0.78 7.47 7.19
CA GLY A 275 1.36 8.59 6.47
C GLY A 275 1.72 9.63 7.52
N LYS A 276 3.00 9.97 7.61
CA LYS A 276 3.39 11.21 8.26
C LYS A 276 2.65 12.32 7.51
N TYR A 277 1.79 13.03 8.23
CA TYR A 277 1.08 14.22 7.76
C TYR A 277 2.06 15.23 7.15
#